data_AF-A0A2X3BK25-F1
#
_entry.id   AF-A0A2X3BK25-F1
#
_cell.length_a   1.000
_cell.length_b   1.000
_cell.length_c   1.000
_cell.angle_alpha   90.00
_cell.angle_beta   90.00
_cell.angle_gamma   90.00
#
_symmetry.space_group_name_H-M   'P 1'
#
loop_
_entity.id
_entity.type
_entity.pdbx_description
1 polymer ?
#
loop_
_entity_poly.entity_id
_entity_poly.type
_entity_poly.pdbx_seq_one_letter_code
_entity_poly.pdbx_strand_id
1 'polypeptide(L)'
;MSIHSSENFSDARGPGRHAWCGLLLAIVPGFGQFYHRQWLKGLVFLVLLSSFLGIFYDFLREGLWGLYTLGEEVPRDNSIFLLAEGIISVLIVAFGVLIYFLSLRDAWLNGKKRDEGIALNSVRKQYQMLLSDGFPYLMITPGFILLVFVVIFPILFGFAIAFTNYNLYHTPPAKLVDWVGLKNFINIFTLSIWRSTFLDVLQWTVVWTLLATTLQCTVGVLLAILVNQKDLRFKPLIRTIFILPWAVPGFVTILVFAGMFNDSFGSSTTRSCPFLASVRRHGSPIRFGLKRR
;
A
#
# COMPACT_ATOMS: atom_id res chain seq x y z
N MET A 1 -41.56 6.35 -21.05
CA MET A 1 -42.92 6.05 -20.57
C MET A 1 -43.44 4.82 -21.31
N SER A 2 -43.26 3.65 -20.70
CA SER A 2 -44.22 2.53 -20.66
C SER A 2 -43.70 1.58 -19.58
N ILE A 3 -44.49 1.46 -18.51
CA ILE A 3 -44.28 0.59 -17.35
C ILE A 3 -45.14 -0.66 -17.56
N HIS A 4 -44.74 -1.75 -16.89
CA HIS A 4 -45.43 -3.03 -16.66
C HIS A 4 -45.14 -4.12 -17.70
N SER A 5 -44.84 -5.38 -17.36
CA SER A 5 -44.83 -6.08 -16.07
C SER A 5 -44.34 -7.50 -16.29
N SER A 6 -43.35 -7.94 -15.51
CA SER A 6 -43.34 -9.28 -14.90
C SER A 6 -42.18 -9.31 -13.92
N GLU A 7 -42.45 -8.80 -12.72
CA GLU A 7 -41.82 -9.36 -11.53
C GLU A 7 -42.25 -10.83 -11.45
N ASN A 8 -41.51 -11.70 -12.16
CA ASN A 8 -41.44 -13.09 -11.75
C ASN A 8 -40.59 -13.08 -10.48
N PHE A 9 -41.26 -12.94 -9.33
CA PHE A 9 -40.84 -13.63 -8.12
C PHE A 9 -40.81 -15.12 -8.45
N SER A 10 -39.74 -15.55 -9.12
CA SER A 10 -39.29 -16.93 -9.06
C SER A 10 -39.14 -17.22 -7.58
N ASP A 11 -39.96 -18.14 -7.07
CA ASP A 11 -39.83 -18.76 -5.76
C ASP A 11 -38.38 -18.68 -5.30
N ALA A 12 -38.12 -18.04 -4.17
CA ALA A 12 -36.85 -18.23 -3.46
C ALA A 12 -36.84 -19.66 -2.91
N ARG A 13 -36.84 -20.67 -3.79
CA ARG A 13 -36.46 -22.03 -3.44
C ARG A 13 -35.03 -21.89 -2.94
N GLY A 14 -34.81 -22.33 -1.70
CA GLY A 14 -33.47 -22.38 -1.13
C GLY A 14 -32.50 -23.10 -2.06
N PRO A 15 -31.18 -22.92 -1.87
CA PRO A 15 -30.16 -23.50 -2.74
C PRO A 15 -30.44 -24.98 -3.00
N GLY A 16 -30.58 -25.34 -4.28
CA GLY A 16 -30.91 -26.68 -4.71
C GLY A 16 -29.77 -27.68 -4.48
N ARG A 17 -30.06 -28.96 -4.74
CA ARG A 17 -29.14 -30.06 -4.49
C ARG A 17 -27.87 -29.96 -5.35
N HIS A 18 -27.95 -29.37 -6.55
CA HIS A 18 -26.77 -29.23 -7.42
C HIS A 18 -25.85 -28.08 -6.99
N ALA A 19 -26.36 -26.99 -6.41
CA ALA A 19 -25.54 -25.94 -5.81
C ALA A 19 -24.68 -26.46 -4.64
N TRP A 20 -25.28 -27.26 -3.75
CA TRP A 20 -24.57 -27.86 -2.62
C TRP A 20 -23.59 -28.96 -3.05
N CYS A 21 -24.00 -29.88 -3.93
CA CYS A 21 -23.08 -30.89 -4.47
C CYS A 21 -21.91 -30.25 -5.25
N GLY A 22 -22.18 -29.18 -6.00
CA GLY A 22 -21.16 -28.42 -6.72
C GLY A 22 -20.13 -27.77 -5.81
N LEU A 23 -20.57 -27.18 -4.69
CA LEU A 23 -19.70 -26.57 -3.69
C LEU A 23 -18.86 -27.62 -2.94
N LEU A 24 -19.49 -28.73 -2.53
CA LEU A 24 -18.79 -29.82 -1.84
C LEU A 24 -17.73 -30.48 -2.72
N LEU A 25 -18.00 -30.64 -4.01
CA LEU A 25 -17.02 -31.14 -4.98
C LEU A 25 -15.97 -30.09 -5.36
N ALA A 26 -16.19 -28.82 -5.09
CA ALA A 26 -15.25 -27.74 -5.38
C ALA A 26 -14.19 -27.52 -4.31
N ILE A 27 -14.17 -28.34 -3.23
CA ILE A 27 -13.09 -28.34 -2.22
C ILE A 27 -11.72 -28.52 -2.87
N VAL A 28 -11.66 -29.31 -3.94
CA VAL A 28 -10.50 -29.30 -4.84
C VAL A 28 -10.87 -28.44 -6.07
N PRO A 29 -10.22 -27.29 -6.26
CA PRO A 29 -10.44 -26.42 -7.41
C PRO A 29 -10.39 -27.23 -8.70
N GLY A 30 -11.46 -27.13 -9.49
CA GLY A 30 -11.64 -27.86 -10.74
C GLY A 30 -12.67 -29.01 -10.67
N PHE A 31 -12.79 -29.72 -9.55
CA PHE A 31 -13.72 -30.86 -9.43
C PHE A 31 -15.19 -30.44 -9.40
N GLY A 32 -15.51 -29.31 -8.78
CA GLY A 32 -16.85 -28.72 -8.84
C GLY A 32 -17.29 -28.37 -10.27
N GLN A 33 -16.36 -28.01 -11.15
CA GLN A 33 -16.69 -27.69 -12.55
C GLN A 33 -16.77 -28.94 -13.44
N PHE A 34 -16.05 -30.01 -13.10
CA PHE A 34 -16.24 -31.33 -13.72
C PHE A 34 -17.67 -31.83 -13.50
N TYR A 35 -18.25 -31.65 -12.31
CA TYR A 35 -19.66 -32.00 -12.03
C TYR A 35 -20.67 -31.28 -12.96
N HIS A 36 -20.34 -30.04 -13.35
CA HIS A 36 -21.15 -29.23 -14.25
C HIS A 36 -20.87 -29.49 -15.74
N ARG A 37 -20.09 -30.52 -16.08
CA ARG A 37 -19.63 -30.87 -17.43
C ARG A 37 -18.80 -29.77 -18.11
N GLN A 38 -18.20 -28.86 -17.34
CA GLN A 38 -17.29 -27.82 -17.85
C GLN A 38 -15.82 -28.28 -17.75
N TRP A 39 -15.48 -29.34 -18.49
CA TRP A 39 -14.19 -30.04 -18.39
C TRP A 39 -12.98 -29.15 -18.62
N LEU A 40 -13.02 -28.29 -19.64
CA LEU A 40 -11.90 -27.41 -19.96
C LEU A 40 -11.57 -26.46 -18.80
N LYS A 41 -12.60 -25.87 -18.17
CA LYS A 41 -12.37 -24.97 -17.03
C LYS A 41 -11.90 -25.73 -15.80
N GLY A 42 -12.50 -26.90 -15.53
CA GLY A 42 -12.08 -27.74 -14.42
C GLY A 42 -10.60 -28.11 -14.50
N LEU A 43 -10.12 -28.44 -15.71
CA LEU A 43 -8.71 -28.72 -15.97
C LEU A 43 -7.84 -27.47 -15.78
N VAL A 44 -8.27 -26.30 -16.27
CA VAL A 44 -7.54 -25.04 -16.08
C VAL A 44 -7.37 -24.70 -14.60
N PHE A 45 -8.42 -24.82 -13.78
CA PHE A 45 -8.30 -24.56 -12.33
C PHE A 45 -7.38 -25.54 -11.63
N LEU A 46 -7.39 -26.83 -12.03
CA LEU A 46 -6.51 -27.84 -11.46
C LEU A 46 -5.05 -27.55 -11.82
N VAL A 47 -4.75 -27.27 -13.09
CA VAL A 47 -3.40 -26.92 -13.56
C VAL A 47 -2.91 -25.64 -12.90
N LEU A 48 -3.77 -24.64 -12.74
CA LEU A 48 -3.43 -23.38 -12.09
C LEU A 48 -3.08 -23.61 -10.62
N LEU A 49 -3.88 -24.41 -9.89
CA LEU A 49 -3.61 -24.76 -8.51
C LEU A 49 -2.30 -25.54 -8.36
N SER A 50 -2.08 -26.57 -9.18
CA SER A 50 -0.86 -27.38 -9.11
C SER A 50 0.39 -26.57 -9.46
N SER A 51 0.29 -25.70 -10.47
CA SER A 51 1.40 -24.80 -10.86
C SER A 51 1.69 -23.78 -9.77
N PHE A 52 0.65 -23.19 -9.18
CA PHE A 52 0.78 -22.23 -8.09
C PHE A 52 1.48 -22.87 -6.88
N LEU A 53 1.00 -24.03 -6.43
CA LEU A 53 1.61 -24.73 -5.30
C LEU A 53 3.04 -25.18 -5.61
N GLY A 54 3.33 -25.64 -6.83
CA GLY A 54 4.68 -26.06 -7.22
C GLY A 54 5.67 -24.90 -7.29
N ILE A 55 5.29 -23.78 -7.90
CA ILE A 55 6.17 -22.60 -8.04
C ILE A 55 6.47 -21.95 -6.69
N PHE A 56 5.46 -21.85 -5.82
CA PHE A 56 5.59 -21.17 -4.54
C PHE A 56 5.91 -22.11 -3.37
N TYR A 57 6.12 -23.42 -3.61
CA TYR A 57 6.32 -24.40 -2.55
C TYR A 57 7.48 -24.03 -1.62
N ASP A 58 8.66 -23.79 -2.19
CA ASP A 58 9.87 -23.46 -1.43
C ASP A 58 9.68 -22.14 -0.68
N PHE A 59 9.11 -21.14 -1.38
CA PHE A 59 8.86 -19.82 -0.84
C PHE A 59 7.86 -19.83 0.33
N LEU A 60 6.81 -20.67 0.25
CA LEU A 60 5.82 -20.84 1.31
C LEU A 60 6.41 -21.59 2.50
N ARG A 61 7.22 -22.63 2.26
CA ARG A 61 7.81 -23.44 3.33
C ARG A 61 8.83 -22.63 4.13
N GLU A 62 9.78 -22.01 3.43
CA GLU A 62 10.86 -21.24 4.05
C GLU A 62 10.33 -19.91 4.61
N GLY A 63 9.45 -19.23 3.87
CA GLY A 63 8.86 -17.97 4.31
C GLY A 63 8.00 -18.12 5.57
N LEU A 64 7.09 -19.10 5.64
CA LEU A 64 6.24 -19.28 6.82
C LEU A 64 7.06 -19.69 8.06
N TRP A 65 8.10 -20.50 7.87
CA TRP A 65 9.04 -20.83 8.94
C TRP A 65 9.82 -19.58 9.39
N GLY A 66 10.42 -18.85 8.44
CA GLY A 66 11.22 -17.66 8.70
C GLY A 66 10.44 -16.50 9.32
N LEU A 67 9.14 -16.39 9.05
CA LEU A 67 8.26 -15.42 9.72
C LEU A 67 8.10 -15.72 11.21
N TYR A 68 8.04 -16.99 11.58
CA TYR A 68 7.86 -17.41 12.97
C TYR A 68 9.19 -17.40 13.74
N THR A 69 10.23 -18.00 13.17
CA THR A 69 11.51 -18.21 13.84
C THR A 69 12.45 -17.02 13.74
N LEU A 70 12.36 -16.21 12.68
CA LEU A 70 13.33 -15.15 12.35
C LEU A 70 14.79 -15.65 12.22
N GLY A 71 14.98 -16.95 12.03
CA GLY A 71 16.28 -17.63 11.93
C GLY A 71 16.70 -18.30 13.24
N GLU A 72 17.54 -19.33 13.13
CA GLU A 72 18.00 -20.12 14.27
C GLU A 72 19.54 -20.18 14.35
N GLU A 73 20.25 -20.05 13.22
CA GLU A 73 21.71 -20.19 13.16
C GLU A 73 22.42 -18.96 12.57
N VAL A 74 23.27 -18.33 13.39
CA VAL A 74 24.18 -17.25 12.97
C VAL A 74 25.49 -17.87 12.45
N PRO A 75 26.06 -17.44 11.30
CA PRO A 75 25.71 -16.29 10.44
C PRO A 75 24.98 -16.67 9.14
N ARG A 76 24.51 -17.92 9.05
CA ARG A 76 23.88 -18.46 7.85
C ARG A 76 22.53 -17.79 7.59
N ASP A 77 21.78 -17.56 8.66
CA ASP A 77 20.44 -16.99 8.58
C ASP A 77 20.47 -15.47 8.69
N ASN A 78 19.67 -14.81 7.86
CA ASN A 78 19.47 -13.38 7.92
C ASN A 78 18.00 -13.08 8.21
N SER A 79 17.71 -12.70 9.46
CA SER A 79 16.36 -12.46 9.98
C SER A 79 15.57 -11.45 9.16
N ILE A 80 16.23 -10.47 8.53
CA ILE A 80 15.55 -9.47 7.69
C ILE A 80 15.03 -10.10 6.39
N PHE A 81 15.84 -10.94 5.74
CA PHE A 81 15.41 -11.64 4.53
C PHE A 81 14.33 -12.66 4.85
N LEU A 82 14.47 -13.41 5.95
CA LEU A 82 13.45 -14.36 6.42
C LEU A 82 12.12 -13.67 6.74
N LEU A 83 12.15 -12.48 7.35
CA LEU A 83 10.94 -11.68 7.59
C LEU A 83 10.33 -11.18 6.28
N ALA A 84 11.14 -10.74 5.31
CA ALA A 84 10.66 -10.30 4.00
C ALA A 84 10.03 -11.47 3.22
N GLU A 85 10.70 -12.62 3.15
CA GLU A 85 10.19 -13.85 2.55
C GLU A 85 8.93 -14.32 3.26
N GLY A 86 8.88 -14.24 4.58
CA GLY A 86 7.69 -14.52 5.37
C GLY A 86 6.49 -13.66 4.99
N ILE A 87 6.67 -12.35 4.84
CA ILE A 87 5.59 -11.44 4.45
C ILE A 87 5.14 -11.71 3.01
N ILE A 88 6.07 -11.94 2.09
CA ILE A 88 5.74 -12.29 0.71
C ILE A 88 4.97 -13.62 0.68
N SER A 89 5.34 -14.60 1.52
CA SER A 89 4.64 -15.88 1.64
C SER A 89 3.19 -15.67 2.10
N VAL A 90 2.94 -14.79 3.09
CA VAL A 90 1.59 -14.44 3.54
C VAL A 90 0.78 -13.78 2.42
N LEU A 91 1.38 -12.89 1.65
CA LEU A 91 0.72 -12.27 0.49
C LEU A 91 0.39 -13.29 -0.60
N ILE A 92 1.30 -14.23 -0.88
CA ILE A 92 1.07 -15.35 -1.80
C ILE A 92 -0.07 -16.22 -1.30
N VAL A 93 -0.09 -16.62 -0.02
CA VAL A 93 -1.18 -17.40 0.57
C VAL A 93 -2.51 -16.64 0.44
N ALA A 94 -2.55 -15.35 0.76
CA ALA A 94 -3.76 -14.54 0.64
C ALA A 94 -4.28 -14.49 -0.81
N PHE A 95 -3.37 -14.35 -1.78
CA PHE A 95 -3.70 -14.38 -3.20
C PHE A 95 -4.21 -15.77 -3.65
N GLY A 96 -3.56 -16.85 -3.20
CA GLY A 96 -3.98 -18.22 -3.45
C GLY A 96 -5.37 -18.52 -2.86
N VAL A 97 -5.63 -18.08 -1.62
CA VAL A 97 -6.94 -18.18 -0.95
C VAL A 97 -8.00 -17.39 -1.70
N LEU A 98 -7.68 -16.20 -2.23
CA LEU A 98 -8.59 -15.42 -3.06
C LEU A 98 -8.98 -16.20 -4.33
N ILE A 99 -8.01 -16.74 -5.07
CA ILE A 99 -8.28 -17.56 -6.26
C ILE A 99 -9.12 -18.79 -5.90
N TYR A 100 -8.77 -19.47 -4.80
CA TYR A 100 -9.51 -20.61 -4.29
C TYR A 100 -10.97 -20.25 -3.98
N PHE A 101 -11.20 -19.15 -3.26
CA PHE A 101 -12.55 -18.64 -2.97
C PHE A 101 -13.32 -18.27 -4.23
N LEU A 102 -12.69 -17.64 -5.22
CA LEU A 102 -13.31 -17.32 -6.51
C LEU A 102 -13.72 -18.60 -7.26
N SER A 103 -12.91 -19.66 -7.18
CA SER A 103 -13.24 -20.96 -7.79
C SER A 103 -14.44 -21.64 -7.12
N LEU A 104 -14.53 -21.59 -5.79
CA LEU A 104 -15.69 -22.08 -5.01
C LEU A 104 -16.96 -21.29 -5.37
N ARG A 105 -16.85 -19.95 -5.40
CA ARG A 105 -17.96 -19.06 -5.75
C ARG A 105 -18.46 -19.33 -7.17
N ASP A 106 -17.57 -19.54 -8.14
CA ASP A 106 -17.96 -19.89 -9.50
C ASP A 106 -18.66 -21.25 -9.57
N ALA A 107 -18.17 -22.26 -8.86
CA ALA A 107 -18.81 -23.58 -8.80
C ALA A 107 -20.23 -23.52 -8.20
N TRP A 108 -20.42 -22.73 -7.12
CA TRP A 108 -21.73 -22.53 -6.50
C TRP A 108 -22.70 -21.78 -7.42
N LEU A 109 -22.26 -20.70 -8.06
CA LEU A 109 -23.09 -19.92 -8.98
C LEU A 109 -23.53 -20.74 -10.21
N ASN A 110 -22.64 -21.58 -10.73
CA ASN A 110 -22.98 -22.50 -11.83
C ASN A 110 -23.95 -23.59 -11.37
N GLY A 111 -23.82 -24.09 -10.14
CA GLY A 111 -24.79 -25.04 -9.56
C GLY A 111 -26.18 -24.43 -9.41
N LYS A 112 -26.28 -23.20 -8.90
CA LYS A 112 -27.55 -22.47 -8.77
C LYS A 112 -28.24 -22.26 -10.12
N LYS A 113 -27.49 -21.85 -11.16
CA LYS A 113 -28.04 -21.69 -12.52
C LYS A 113 -28.60 -23.01 -13.08
N ARG A 114 -27.98 -24.12 -12.73
CA ARG A 114 -28.44 -25.46 -13.15
C ARG A 114 -29.70 -25.90 -12.40
N ASP A 115 -29.81 -25.57 -11.10
CA ASP A 115 -31.02 -25.79 -10.31
C ASP A 115 -32.21 -24.95 -10.84
N GLU A 116 -31.93 -23.75 -11.37
CA GLU A 116 -32.92 -22.86 -12.01
C GLU A 116 -33.27 -23.30 -13.45
N GLY A 117 -32.67 -24.37 -13.97
CA GLY A 117 -32.90 -24.85 -15.34
C GLY A 117 -32.25 -23.99 -16.43
N ILE A 118 -31.41 -23.03 -16.06
CA ILE A 118 -30.72 -22.14 -17.00
C ILE A 118 -29.52 -22.90 -17.60
N ALA A 119 -29.43 -22.93 -18.93
CA ALA A 119 -28.31 -23.53 -19.63
C ALA A 119 -26.99 -22.82 -19.27
N LEU A 120 -25.97 -23.59 -18.88
CA LEU A 120 -24.66 -23.04 -18.53
C LEU A 120 -23.98 -22.45 -19.76
N ASN A 121 -23.37 -21.28 -19.58
CA ASN A 121 -22.60 -20.64 -20.65
C ASN A 121 -21.36 -21.48 -21.02
N SER A 122 -21.14 -21.69 -22.32
CA SER A 122 -19.91 -22.28 -22.84
C SER A 122 -18.70 -21.38 -22.56
N VAL A 123 -17.50 -21.97 -22.49
CA VAL A 123 -16.23 -21.25 -22.26
C VAL A 123 -16.03 -20.12 -23.26
N ARG A 124 -16.38 -20.35 -24.53
CA ARG A 124 -16.30 -19.34 -25.60
C ARG A 124 -17.22 -18.15 -25.33
N LYS A 125 -18.46 -18.42 -24.90
CA LYS A 125 -19.47 -17.39 -24.60
C LYS A 125 -19.06 -16.57 -23.37
N GLN A 126 -18.41 -17.20 -22.38
CA GLN A 126 -17.90 -16.52 -21.19
C GLN A 126 -16.69 -15.63 -21.49
N TYR A 127 -15.79 -16.06 -22.38
CA TYR A 127 -14.70 -15.20 -22.84
C TYR A 127 -15.23 -13.98 -23.62
N GLN A 128 -16.23 -14.18 -24.47
CA GLN A 128 -16.90 -13.06 -25.16
C GLN A 128 -17.57 -12.09 -24.19
N MET A 129 -18.27 -12.59 -23.16
CA MET A 129 -18.84 -11.75 -22.09
C MET A 129 -17.78 -11.01 -21.28
N LEU A 130 -16.64 -11.67 -20.99
CA LEU A 130 -15.50 -11.01 -20.32
C LEU A 130 -14.91 -9.90 -21.17
N LEU A 131 -14.89 -10.02 -22.49
CA LEU A 131 -14.40 -8.98 -23.40
C LEU A 131 -15.44 -7.89 -23.72
N SER A 132 -16.75 -8.18 -23.66
CA SER A 132 -17.79 -7.18 -23.90
C SER A 132 -18.10 -6.36 -22.66
N ASP A 133 -18.31 -7.04 -21.52
CA ASP A 133 -18.86 -6.43 -20.31
C ASP A 133 -17.78 -6.33 -19.21
N GLY A 134 -16.81 -7.25 -19.22
CA GLY A 134 -15.74 -7.36 -18.21
C GLY A 134 -14.41 -6.70 -18.58
N PHE A 135 -14.31 -6.08 -19.76
CA PHE A 135 -13.05 -5.58 -20.30
C PHE A 135 -12.31 -4.58 -19.40
N PRO A 136 -13.00 -3.59 -18.77
CA PRO A 136 -12.33 -2.68 -17.85
C PRO A 136 -11.65 -3.39 -16.67
N TYR A 137 -12.32 -4.41 -16.11
CA TYR A 137 -11.77 -5.19 -15.00
C TYR A 137 -10.58 -6.03 -15.45
N LEU A 138 -10.64 -6.64 -16.63
CA LEU A 138 -9.54 -7.44 -17.17
C LEU A 138 -8.27 -6.60 -17.37
N MET A 139 -8.42 -5.37 -17.87
CA MET A 139 -7.29 -4.45 -18.05
C MET A 139 -6.69 -3.97 -16.72
N ILE A 140 -7.53 -3.71 -15.71
CA ILE A 140 -7.07 -3.18 -14.42
C ILE A 140 -6.48 -4.28 -13.52
N THR A 141 -6.98 -5.51 -13.60
CA THR A 141 -6.60 -6.63 -12.73
C THR A 141 -5.08 -6.85 -12.62
N PRO A 142 -4.28 -6.97 -13.70
CA PRO A 142 -2.85 -7.21 -13.57
C PRO A 142 -2.10 -6.03 -12.91
N GLY A 143 -2.47 -4.80 -13.24
CA GLY A 143 -1.90 -3.60 -12.62
C GLY A 143 -2.27 -3.49 -11.14
N PHE A 144 -3.50 -3.85 -10.78
CA PHE A 144 -3.96 -3.88 -9.41
C PHE A 144 -3.25 -4.94 -8.57
N ILE A 145 -3.06 -6.16 -9.10
CA ILE A 145 -2.28 -7.21 -8.43
C ILE A 145 -0.85 -6.71 -8.16
N LEU A 146 -0.18 -6.14 -9.17
CA LEU A 146 1.17 -5.61 -9.00
C LEU A 146 1.21 -4.48 -7.96
N LEU A 147 0.25 -3.55 -8.00
CA LEU A 147 0.13 -2.47 -7.02
C LEU A 147 -0.02 -3.02 -5.61
N VAL A 148 -0.91 -4.01 -5.41
CA VAL A 148 -1.10 -4.67 -4.12
C VAL A 148 0.21 -5.24 -3.60
N PHE A 149 0.95 -6.00 -4.41
CA PHE A 149 2.24 -6.56 -3.98
C PHE A 149 3.28 -5.47 -3.69
N VAL A 150 3.45 -4.48 -4.57
CA VAL A 150 4.49 -3.46 -4.45
C VAL A 150 4.23 -2.48 -3.31
N VAL A 151 2.96 -2.15 -3.03
CA VAL A 151 2.58 -1.18 -1.99
C VAL A 151 2.37 -1.85 -0.64
N ILE A 152 1.68 -3.00 -0.60
CA ILE A 152 1.36 -3.64 0.69
C ILE A 152 2.60 -4.30 1.30
N PHE A 153 3.50 -4.86 0.49
CA PHE A 153 4.73 -5.48 0.98
C PHE A 153 5.57 -4.55 1.89
N PRO A 154 6.03 -3.36 1.45
CA PRO A 154 6.85 -2.49 2.29
C PRO A 154 6.09 -1.98 3.53
N ILE A 155 4.77 -1.82 3.44
CA ILE A 155 3.94 -1.43 4.57
C ILE A 155 3.93 -2.54 5.64
N LEU A 156 3.64 -3.78 5.24
CA LEU A 156 3.66 -4.92 6.15
C LEU A 156 5.06 -5.15 6.71
N PHE A 157 6.10 -4.98 5.89
CA PHE A 157 7.49 -5.11 6.31
C PHE A 157 7.87 -4.07 7.37
N GLY A 158 7.61 -2.79 7.11
CA GLY A 158 7.86 -1.73 8.08
C GLY A 158 7.05 -1.90 9.37
N PHE A 159 5.80 -2.34 9.25
CA PHE A 159 4.96 -2.68 10.40
C PHE A 159 5.56 -3.83 11.20
N ALA A 160 5.93 -4.95 10.57
CA ALA A 160 6.53 -6.10 11.24
C ALA A 160 7.82 -5.74 11.97
N ILE A 161 8.71 -4.96 11.35
CA ILE A 161 9.94 -4.46 11.98
C ILE A 161 9.64 -3.71 13.29
N ALA A 162 8.55 -2.96 13.38
CA ALA A 162 8.17 -2.24 14.60
C ALA A 162 7.86 -3.17 15.80
N PHE A 163 7.55 -4.44 15.56
CA PHE A 163 7.33 -5.47 16.62
C PHE A 163 8.58 -6.30 16.92
N THR A 164 9.71 -5.99 16.28
CA THR A 164 10.97 -6.72 16.46
C THR A 164 12.01 -5.90 17.23
N ASN A 165 13.09 -6.54 17.71
CA ASN A 165 14.21 -5.87 18.41
C ASN A 165 15.22 -5.22 17.46
N TYR A 166 14.83 -4.91 16.21
CA TYR A 166 15.73 -4.38 15.20
C TYR A 166 16.35 -3.03 15.62
N ASN A 167 17.65 -3.04 15.88
CA ASN A 167 18.44 -1.86 16.26
C ASN A 167 19.90 -2.03 15.82
N LEU A 168 20.71 -0.96 15.92
CA LEU A 168 22.13 -0.97 15.55
C LEU A 168 22.93 -2.15 16.16
N TYR A 169 22.55 -2.63 17.34
CA TYR A 169 23.25 -3.70 18.06
C TYR A 169 22.66 -5.11 17.81
N HIS A 170 21.56 -5.21 17.06
CA HIS A 170 20.84 -6.43 16.66
C HIS A 170 20.60 -6.38 15.15
N THR A 171 21.69 -6.29 14.38
CA THR A 171 21.65 -6.25 12.92
C THR A 171 22.24 -7.57 12.38
N PRO A 172 21.51 -8.30 11.53
CA PRO A 172 22.07 -9.43 10.78
C PRO A 172 23.28 -9.02 9.92
N PRO A 173 24.24 -9.91 9.64
CA PRO A 173 24.25 -11.34 9.95
C PRO A 173 24.95 -11.68 11.27
N ALA A 174 25.30 -10.69 12.12
CA ALA A 174 26.04 -10.93 13.35
C ALA A 174 25.15 -11.35 14.54
N LYS A 175 23.86 -10.98 14.50
CA LYS A 175 22.83 -11.37 15.47
C LYS A 175 21.48 -11.52 14.79
N LEU A 176 20.68 -12.44 15.30
CA LEU A 176 19.29 -12.62 14.89
C LEU A 176 18.41 -11.53 15.50
N VAL A 177 17.29 -11.28 14.82
CA VAL A 177 16.23 -10.39 15.26
C VAL A 177 15.13 -11.24 15.88
N ASP A 178 14.54 -10.80 16.99
CA ASP A 178 13.47 -11.51 17.69
C ASP A 178 12.19 -10.68 17.74
N TRP A 179 11.05 -11.36 17.84
CA TRP A 179 9.76 -10.75 18.13
C TRP A 179 9.71 -10.26 19.58
N VAL A 180 9.48 -8.96 19.75
CA VAL A 180 9.35 -8.29 21.07
C VAL A 180 7.91 -7.85 21.33
N GLY A 181 7.01 -8.07 20.36
CA GLY A 181 5.60 -7.71 20.45
C GLY A 181 5.41 -6.21 20.66
N LEU A 182 4.66 -5.85 21.69
CA LEU A 182 4.29 -4.45 21.97
C LEU A 182 5.32 -3.67 22.78
N LYS A 183 6.47 -4.28 23.15
CA LYS A 183 7.46 -3.64 24.02
C LYS A 183 7.98 -2.32 23.46
N ASN A 184 8.21 -2.24 22.15
CA ASN A 184 8.69 -1.02 21.49
C ASN A 184 7.68 0.13 21.65
N PHE A 185 6.39 -0.15 21.50
CA PHE A 185 5.32 0.84 21.66
C PHE A 185 5.19 1.29 23.12
N ILE A 186 5.27 0.37 24.07
CA ILE A 186 5.22 0.71 25.52
C ILE A 186 6.43 1.58 25.90
N ASN A 187 7.63 1.22 25.43
CA ASN A 187 8.87 1.94 25.72
C ASN A 187 8.82 3.42 25.30
N ILE A 188 8.12 3.75 24.21
CA ILE A 188 7.94 5.14 23.76
C ILE A 188 7.24 5.99 24.84
N PHE A 189 6.30 5.41 25.58
CA PHE A 189 5.53 6.15 26.60
C PHE A 189 6.08 6.01 28.02
N THR A 190 6.83 4.94 28.32
CA THR A 190 7.39 4.70 29.66
C THR A 190 8.74 5.36 29.87
N LEU A 191 9.59 5.42 28.84
CA LEU A 191 10.90 6.05 28.92
C LEU A 191 10.76 7.56 28.75
N SER A 192 11.14 8.32 29.78
CA SER A 192 10.96 9.79 29.82
C SER A 192 11.57 10.51 28.62
N ILE A 193 12.78 10.10 28.20
CA ILE A 193 13.49 10.65 27.05
C ILE A 193 12.73 10.39 25.74
N TRP A 194 12.21 9.18 25.57
CA TRP A 194 11.54 8.80 24.33
C TRP A 194 10.15 9.46 24.24
N ARG A 195 9.46 9.55 25.37
CA ARG A 195 8.17 10.23 25.47
C ARG A 195 8.28 11.71 25.14
N SER A 196 9.27 12.42 25.70
CA SER A 196 9.46 13.84 25.39
C SER A 196 9.76 14.04 23.90
N THR A 197 10.72 13.31 23.35
CA THR A 197 11.06 13.43 21.92
C THR A 197 9.89 13.07 21.01
N PHE A 198 9.13 12.02 21.34
CA PHE A 198 7.95 11.64 20.56
C PHE A 198 6.89 12.74 20.58
N LEU A 199 6.55 13.29 21.76
CA LEU A 199 5.55 14.35 21.87
C LEU A 199 6.01 15.65 21.20
N ASP A 200 7.28 16.02 21.31
CA ASP A 200 7.85 17.21 20.67
C ASP A 200 7.77 17.10 19.14
N VAL A 201 8.17 15.96 18.58
CA VAL A 201 8.09 15.71 17.14
C VAL A 201 6.64 15.62 16.67
N LEU A 202 5.78 14.91 17.40
CA LEU A 202 4.36 14.78 17.07
C LEU A 202 3.66 16.14 17.04
N GLN A 203 3.87 16.96 18.06
CA GLN A 203 3.31 18.31 18.12
C GLN A 203 3.82 19.17 16.96
N TRP A 204 5.13 19.13 16.69
CA TRP A 204 5.71 19.83 15.55
C TRP A 204 5.08 19.39 14.24
N THR A 205 4.96 18.09 13.99
CA THR A 205 4.36 17.55 12.76
C THR A 205 2.89 17.96 12.64
N VAL A 206 2.10 17.84 13.70
CA VAL A 206 0.68 18.22 13.66
C VAL A 206 0.50 19.71 13.41
N VAL A 207 1.21 20.56 14.16
CA VAL A 207 1.13 22.03 13.99
C VAL A 207 1.62 22.42 12.60
N TRP A 208 2.74 21.86 12.14
CA TRP A 208 3.28 22.13 10.81
C TRP A 208 2.32 21.70 9.71
N THR A 209 1.79 20.47 9.74
CA THR A 209 0.86 19.97 8.72
C THR A 209 -0.41 20.81 8.67
N LEU A 210 -1.02 21.12 9.82
CA LEU A 210 -2.23 21.93 9.86
C LEU A 210 -1.99 23.34 9.31
N LEU A 211 -0.92 24.02 9.74
CA LEU A 211 -0.59 25.37 9.28
C LEU A 211 -0.19 25.38 7.80
N ALA A 212 0.72 24.50 7.40
CA ALA A 212 1.21 24.45 6.03
C ALA A 212 0.10 24.09 5.04
N THR A 213 -0.69 23.06 5.32
CA THR A 213 -1.82 22.67 4.45
C THR A 213 -2.90 23.74 4.39
N THR A 214 -3.28 24.33 5.54
CA THR A 214 -4.30 25.40 5.56
C THR A 214 -3.84 26.63 4.77
N LEU A 215 -2.60 27.08 4.97
CA LEU A 215 -2.03 28.20 4.22
C LEU A 215 -1.91 27.87 2.73
N GLN A 216 -1.42 26.68 2.38
CA GLN A 216 -1.30 26.24 0.99
C GLN A 216 -2.66 26.19 0.28
N CYS A 217 -3.68 25.62 0.91
CA CYS A 217 -5.04 25.58 0.37
C CYS A 217 -5.63 27.00 0.25
N THR A 218 -5.47 27.83 1.28
CA THR A 218 -6.01 29.20 1.29
C THR A 218 -5.37 30.04 0.18
N VAL A 219 -4.03 30.07 0.12
CA VAL A 219 -3.29 30.81 -0.91
C VAL A 219 -3.58 30.22 -2.30
N GLY A 220 -3.63 28.90 -2.44
CA GLY A 220 -3.95 28.24 -3.71
C GLY A 220 -5.33 28.63 -4.25
N VAL A 221 -6.35 28.64 -3.39
CA VAL A 221 -7.71 29.06 -3.77
C VAL A 221 -7.78 30.56 -4.05
N LEU A 222 -7.14 31.40 -3.23
CA LEU A 222 -7.09 32.85 -3.45
C LEU A 222 -6.44 33.19 -4.80
N LEU A 223 -5.30 32.57 -5.11
CA LEU A 223 -4.62 32.74 -6.40
C LEU A 223 -5.46 32.20 -7.57
N ALA A 224 -6.15 31.07 -7.39
CA ALA A 224 -7.05 30.54 -8.41
C ALA A 224 -8.21 31.50 -8.72
N ILE A 225 -8.83 32.08 -7.69
CA ILE A 225 -9.88 33.10 -7.85
C ILE A 225 -9.34 34.34 -8.56
N LEU A 226 -8.16 34.84 -8.14
CA LEU A 226 -7.53 36.02 -8.71
C LEU A 226 -7.20 35.85 -10.20
N VAL A 227 -6.63 34.70 -10.58
CA VAL A 227 -6.32 34.38 -11.98
C VAL A 227 -7.58 34.17 -12.82
N ASN A 228 -8.70 33.81 -12.20
CA ASN A 228 -9.97 33.58 -12.88
C ASN A 228 -10.78 34.88 -13.12
N GLN A 229 -10.39 36.02 -12.56
CA GLN A 229 -11.11 37.30 -12.75
C GLN A 229 -11.15 37.73 -14.23
N LYS A 230 -12.28 38.28 -14.69
CA LYS A 230 -12.50 38.66 -16.11
C LYS A 230 -11.56 39.77 -16.58
N ASP A 231 -11.20 40.69 -15.69
CA ASP A 231 -10.44 41.92 -16.01
C ASP A 231 -8.91 41.72 -16.08
N LEU A 232 -8.42 40.52 -15.77
CA LEU A 232 -7.00 40.22 -15.77
C LEU A 232 -6.45 40.13 -17.20
N ARG A 233 -5.51 41.03 -17.56
CA ARG A 233 -4.79 40.98 -18.84
C ARG A 233 -3.62 39.98 -18.75
N PHE A 234 -3.29 39.31 -19.85
CA PHE A 234 -2.18 38.33 -19.95
C PHE A 234 -2.33 37.05 -19.09
N LYS A 235 -3.56 36.54 -18.92
CA LYS A 235 -3.86 35.29 -18.19
C LYS A 235 -2.96 34.09 -18.55
N PRO A 236 -2.63 33.83 -19.83
CA PRO A 236 -1.77 32.69 -20.19
C PRO A 236 -0.37 32.80 -19.58
N LEU A 237 0.22 34.00 -19.59
CA LEU A 237 1.57 34.24 -19.06
C LEU A 237 1.61 34.04 -17.54
N ILE A 238 0.63 34.55 -16.82
CA ILE A 238 0.53 34.41 -15.35
C ILE A 238 0.37 32.94 -14.95
N ARG A 239 -0.46 32.17 -15.67
CA ARG A 239 -0.61 30.72 -15.43
C ARG A 239 0.69 29.96 -15.65
N THR A 240 1.44 30.28 -16.70
CA THR A 240 2.74 29.65 -16.96
C THR A 240 3.73 29.92 -15.83
N ILE A 241 3.82 31.16 -15.34
CA ILE A 241 4.70 31.51 -14.20
C ILE A 241 4.36 30.70 -12.95
N PHE A 242 3.08 30.47 -12.66
CA PHE A 242 2.66 29.71 -11.48
C PHE A 242 2.94 28.21 -11.58
N ILE A 243 3.11 27.66 -12.78
CA ILE A 243 3.48 26.25 -12.98
C ILE A 243 5.00 26.05 -12.89
N LEU A 244 5.81 27.08 -13.19
CA LEU A 244 7.28 26.98 -13.18
C LEU A 244 7.86 26.44 -11.86
N PRO A 245 7.43 26.87 -10.66
CA PRO A 245 7.96 26.34 -9.40
C PRO A 245 7.75 24.84 -9.23
N TRP A 246 6.67 24.28 -9.80
CA TRP A 246 6.42 22.84 -9.77
C TRP A 246 7.36 22.06 -10.68
N ALA A 247 7.85 22.69 -11.75
CA ALA A 247 8.84 22.09 -12.64
C ALA A 247 10.26 22.05 -12.02
N VAL A 248 10.51 22.84 -10.97
CA VAL A 248 11.81 22.85 -10.28
C VAL A 248 11.90 21.63 -9.34
N PRO A 249 12.93 20.77 -9.47
CA PRO A 249 13.12 19.65 -8.56
C PRO A 249 13.33 20.12 -7.12
N GLY A 250 12.68 19.46 -6.15
CA GLY A 250 12.69 19.89 -4.74
C GLY A 250 14.09 20.04 -4.14
N PHE A 251 15.05 19.18 -4.54
CA PHE A 251 16.44 19.28 -4.08
C PHE A 251 17.11 20.60 -4.49
N VAL A 252 16.84 21.09 -5.70
CA VAL A 252 17.37 22.38 -6.18
C VAL A 252 16.82 23.52 -5.33
N THR A 253 15.52 23.49 -5.06
CA THR A 253 14.85 24.47 -4.20
C THR A 253 15.47 24.52 -2.80
N ILE A 254 15.72 23.36 -2.18
CA ILE A 254 16.36 23.27 -0.86
C ILE A 254 17.76 23.90 -0.86
N LEU A 255 18.58 23.63 -1.88
CA LEU A 255 19.92 24.21 -1.98
C LEU A 255 19.89 25.73 -2.14
N VAL A 256 18.96 26.25 -2.95
CA VAL A 256 18.78 27.70 -3.14
C VAL A 256 18.40 28.35 -1.81
N PHE A 257 17.41 27.80 -1.10
CA PHE A 257 17.02 28.31 0.22
C PHE A 257 18.16 28.19 1.24
N ALA A 258 18.89 27.06 1.26
CA ALA A 258 20.04 26.87 2.13
C ALA A 258 21.14 27.91 1.87
N GLY A 259 21.36 28.29 0.60
CA GLY A 259 22.26 29.38 0.23
C GLY A 259 21.76 30.76 0.65
N MET A 260 20.46 31.03 0.50
CA MET A 260 19.83 32.31 0.91
C MET A 260 19.90 32.53 2.42
N PHE A 261 19.73 31.47 3.22
CA PHE A 261 19.79 31.51 4.68
C PHE A 261 21.19 31.24 5.26
N ASN A 262 22.23 31.16 4.42
CA ASN A 262 23.61 30.98 4.90
C ASN A 262 24.22 32.32 5.33
N ASP A 263 24.52 32.47 6.62
CA ASP A 263 25.07 33.69 7.22
C ASP A 263 26.47 34.12 6.69
N SER A 264 27.20 33.24 5.98
CA SER A 264 28.54 33.58 5.44
C SER A 264 28.51 34.23 4.06
N PHE A 265 27.42 34.08 3.29
CA PHE A 265 27.27 34.61 1.93
C PHE A 265 25.91 35.29 1.65
N GLY A 266 24.94 35.14 2.55
CA GLY A 266 23.60 35.74 2.44
C GLY A 266 23.57 37.18 2.95
N SER A 267 23.52 38.14 2.03
CA SER A 267 23.50 39.58 2.30
C SER A 267 22.19 40.12 2.92
N SER A 268 21.22 39.28 3.26
CA SER A 268 19.87 39.71 3.63
C SER A 268 19.57 39.73 5.13
N THR A 269 20.12 38.82 5.95
CA THR A 269 19.73 38.73 7.38
C THR A 269 20.45 39.76 8.26
N THR A 270 21.73 40.03 8.02
CA THR A 270 22.52 40.93 8.88
C THR A 270 22.36 42.40 8.54
N ARG A 271 21.98 42.75 7.29
CA ARG A 271 22.01 44.14 6.81
C ARG A 271 20.69 44.91 6.97
N SER A 272 19.57 44.21 7.11
CA SER A 272 18.23 44.82 7.02
C SER A 272 17.48 44.97 8.35
N CYS A 273 17.99 44.44 9.48
CA CYS A 273 17.30 44.51 10.76
C CYS A 273 18.25 44.87 11.94
N PRO A 274 18.36 46.15 12.32
CA PRO A 274 19.18 46.58 13.46
C PRO A 274 18.74 45.97 14.81
N PHE A 275 17.47 45.56 14.90
CA PHE A 275 16.84 45.03 16.10
C PHE A 275 17.37 43.64 16.51
N LEU A 276 17.68 42.78 15.53
CA LEU A 276 18.25 41.45 15.78
C LEU A 276 19.75 41.50 16.14
N ALA A 277 20.44 42.58 15.77
CA ALA A 277 21.85 42.78 16.14
C ALA A 277 22.03 43.19 17.62
N SER A 278 21.01 43.81 18.25
CA SER A 278 21.10 44.20 19.67
C SER A 278 20.86 43.02 20.62
N VAL A 279 19.93 42.13 20.26
CA VAL A 279 19.61 40.92 21.05
C VAL A 279 20.81 39.95 21.13
N ARG A 280 21.68 39.92 20.12
CA ARG A 280 22.86 39.03 20.09
C ARG A 280 24.04 39.52 20.93
N ARG A 281 24.14 40.82 21.29
CA ARG A 281 25.26 41.31 22.12
C ARG A 281 25.20 40.85 23.58
N HIS A 282 24.05 40.42 24.07
CA HIS A 282 23.87 39.96 25.45
C HIS A 282 23.84 38.44 25.63
N GLY A 283 23.89 37.65 24.56
CA GLY A 283 23.92 36.18 24.62
C GLY A 283 25.28 35.63 24.19
N SER A 284 26.06 35.13 25.15
CA SER A 284 27.39 34.52 24.98
C SER A 284 27.43 33.43 23.89
N PRO A 285 28.50 33.33 23.09
CA PRO A 285 28.60 32.30 22.05
C PRO A 285 29.01 30.95 22.65
N ILE A 286 28.10 29.97 22.62
CA ILE A 286 28.45 28.55 22.83
C ILE A 286 29.16 28.07 21.57
N ARG A 287 30.47 27.89 21.69
CA ARG A 287 31.39 27.46 20.62
C ARG A 287 31.27 25.95 20.41
N PHE A 288 30.50 25.51 19.42
CA PHE A 288 30.50 24.10 18.99
C PHE A 288 31.75 23.83 18.15
N GLY A 289 32.70 23.10 18.72
CA GLY A 289 33.89 22.60 18.04
C GLY A 289 33.54 21.41 17.15
N LEU A 290 33.49 21.64 15.84
CA LEU A 290 33.50 20.60 14.81
C LEU A 290 34.90 19.99 14.71
N LYS A 291 35.10 18.80 15.26
CA LYS A 291 36.26 17.96 14.95
C LYS A 291 35.86 16.99 13.84
N ARG A 292 36.31 17.28 12.61
CA ARG A 292 36.30 16.34 11.49
C ARG A 292 37.11 15.09 11.88
N ARG A 293 36.51 13.92 11.73
CA ARG A 293 37.14 12.69 11.21
C ARG A 293 36.08 11.90 10.46
#